data_AF-A0A7W0WDV6-F1
#
_entry.id   AF-A0A7W0WDV6-F1
#
_cell.length_a   1.000
_cell.length_b   1.000
_cell.length_c   1.000
_cell.angle_alpha   90.00
_cell.angle_beta   90.00
_cell.angle_gamma   90.00
#
_symmetry.space_group_name_H-M   'P 1'
#
loop_
_entity.id
_entity.type
_entity.pdbx_description
1 polymer ?
#
loop_
_entity_poly.entity_id
_entity_poly.type
_entity_poly.pdbx_seq_one_letter_code
_entity_poly.pdbx_strand_id
1 'polypeptide(L)'
;MRELLDYRSEFPILEHTTYLINHSLGAMPAKAEAGVAEYARTWRERGIRAWGEGWWELPLRVGDQIGRIVGGPAGSTVMHQNVAIAEAV
;
A
#
# COMPACT_ATOMS: atom_id res chain seq x y z
N MET A 1 15.46 -10.24 -14.24
CA MET A 1 15.14 -9.14 -13.32
C MET A 1 14.53 -8.04 -14.17
N ARG A 2 13.45 -7.37 -13.75
CA ARG A 2 12.94 -6.20 -14.50
C ARG A 2 13.96 -5.08 -14.38
N GLU A 3 14.16 -4.34 -15.46
CA GLU A 3 14.93 -3.10 -15.41
C GLU A 3 14.10 -2.01 -14.73
N LEU A 4 14.74 -1.03 -14.09
CA LEU A 4 14.03 0.02 -13.35
C LEU A 4 13.06 0.82 -14.24
N LEU A 5 13.42 1.04 -15.51
CA LEU A 5 12.58 1.74 -16.47
C LEU A 5 11.28 1.00 -16.79
N ASP A 6 11.27 -0.34 -16.67
CA ASP A 6 10.08 -1.14 -16.93
C ASP A 6 8.95 -0.81 -15.95
N TYR A 7 9.26 -0.31 -14.75
CA TYR A 7 8.26 0.06 -13.76
C TYR A 7 7.52 1.36 -14.08
N ARG A 8 8.03 2.19 -14.99
CA ARG A 8 7.45 3.50 -15.28
C ARG A 8 5.99 3.41 -15.72
N SER A 9 5.66 2.41 -16.54
CA SER A 9 4.29 2.18 -17.04
C SER A 9 3.32 1.72 -15.95
N GLU A 10 3.80 1.33 -14.77
CA GLU A 10 2.93 0.99 -13.64
C GLU A 10 2.35 2.25 -12.97
N PHE A 11 2.80 3.45 -13.36
CA PHE A 11 2.39 4.74 -12.78
C PHE A 11 1.82 5.66 -13.87
N PRO A 12 0.50 5.62 -14.13
CA PRO A 12 -0.11 6.28 -15.29
C PRO A 12 0.16 7.78 -15.41
N ILE A 13 0.25 8.49 -14.28
CA ILE A 13 0.54 9.93 -14.27
C ILE A 13 1.86 10.29 -14.99
N LEU A 14 2.83 9.36 -15.01
CA LEU A 14 4.14 9.57 -15.62
C LEU A 14 4.12 9.55 -17.16
N GLU A 15 3.01 9.14 -17.79
CA GLU A 15 2.85 9.20 -19.24
C GLU A 15 2.62 10.64 -19.72
N HIS A 16 2.10 11.51 -18.86
CA HIS A 16 1.67 12.86 -19.24
C HIS A 16 2.28 13.96 -18.36
N THR A 17 2.95 13.58 -17.26
CA THR A 17 3.48 14.52 -16.26
C THR A 17 4.92 14.20 -15.88
N THR A 18 5.77 15.23 -15.89
CA THR A 18 7.07 15.21 -15.21
C THR A 18 6.85 15.41 -13.71
N TYR A 19 6.63 14.31 -12.97
CA TYR A 19 6.22 14.33 -11.57
C TYR A 19 7.41 14.42 -10.60
N LEU A 20 7.78 15.65 -10.20
CA LEU A 20 8.95 15.95 -9.36
C LEU A 20 8.60 16.27 -7.89
N ILE A 21 7.53 15.67 -7.36
CA ILE A 21 7.04 15.91 -5.99
C ILE A 21 6.79 14.62 -5.18
N ASN A 22 7.44 13.52 -5.57
CA ASN A 22 7.27 12.20 -4.92
C ASN A 22 7.55 12.18 -3.41
N HIS A 23 8.35 13.13 -2.90
CA HIS A 23 8.66 13.25 -1.47
C HIS A 23 7.48 13.75 -0.62
N SER A 24 6.51 14.43 -1.24
CA SER A 24 5.28 14.85 -0.56
C SER A 24 4.21 13.79 -0.71
N LEU A 25 3.94 13.34 -1.95
CA LEU A 25 3.03 12.25 -2.26
C LEU A 25 3.60 11.47 -3.45
N GLY A 26 3.78 10.16 -3.30
CA GLY A 26 4.28 9.32 -4.39
C GLY A 26 3.29 9.21 -5.54
N ALA A 27 3.78 9.08 -6.77
CA ALA A 27 2.93 8.74 -7.92
C ALA A 27 2.14 7.46 -7.61
N MET A 28 0.83 7.49 -7.82
CA MET A 28 -0.04 6.35 -7.52
C MET A 28 0.22 5.21 -8.53
N PRO A 29 0.53 3.98 -8.07
CA PRO A 29 0.58 2.82 -8.95
C PRO A 29 -0.81 2.47 -9.48
N ALA A 30 -0.93 2.04 -10.73
CA ALA A 30 -2.19 1.66 -11.38
C ALA A 30 -2.98 0.59 -10.57
N LYS A 31 -2.26 -0.35 -9.93
CA LYS A 31 -2.86 -1.42 -9.12
C LYS A 31 -3.57 -0.92 -7.86
N ALA A 32 -3.27 0.29 -7.38
CA ALA A 32 -3.90 0.83 -6.18
C ALA A 32 -5.40 1.09 -6.40
N GLU A 33 -5.81 1.52 -7.59
CA GLU A 33 -7.24 1.69 -7.93
C GLU A 33 -7.99 0.36 -7.84
N ALA A 34 -7.42 -0.71 -8.42
CA ALA A 34 -7.98 -2.05 -8.34
C ALA A 34 -8.08 -2.55 -6.90
N GLY A 35 -7.08 -2.26 -6.05
CA GLY A 35 -7.09 -2.62 -4.64
C GLY A 35 -8.22 -1.93 -3.85
N VAL A 36 -8.45 -0.64 -4.10
CA VAL A 36 -9.55 0.11 -3.45
C VAL A 36 -10.91 -0.40 -3.93
N ALA A 37 -11.06 -0.66 -5.23
CA ALA A 37 -12.29 -1.24 -5.78
C ALA A 37 -12.57 -2.64 -5.18
N GLU A 38 -11.53 -3.46 -5.03
CA GLU A 38 -11.64 -4.79 -4.41
C GLU A 38 -12.06 -4.70 -2.94
N TYR A 39 -11.46 -3.79 -2.18
CA TYR A 39 -11.82 -3.53 -0.79
C TYR A 39 -13.31 -3.16 -0.67
N ALA A 40 -13.77 -2.21 -1.49
CA ALA A 40 -15.16 -1.78 -1.49
C ALA A 40 -16.13 -2.92 -1.88
N ARG A 41 -15.76 -3.72 -2.90
CA ARG A 41 -16.55 -4.90 -3.30
C ARG A 41 -16.61 -5.93 -2.19
N THR A 42 -15.49 -6.27 -1.58
CA THR A 42 -15.40 -7.22 -0.47
C THR A 42 -16.28 -6.78 0.69
N TRP A 43 -16.22 -5.49 1.04
CA TRP A 43 -17.07 -4.96 2.10
C TRP A 43 -18.56 -5.08 1.76
N ARG A 44 -18.95 -4.68 0.55
CA ARG A 44 -20.34 -4.75 0.08
C ARG A 44 -20.88 -6.18 0.09
N GLU A 45 -20.08 -7.15 -0.33
CA GLU A 45 -20.53 -8.53 -0.53
C GLU A 45 -20.41 -9.40 0.73
N ARG A 46 -19.38 -9.19 1.55
CA ARG A 46 -19.07 -10.04 2.71
C ARG A 46 -19.43 -9.40 4.04
N GLY A 47 -19.48 -8.07 4.11
CA GLY A 47 -19.75 -7.34 5.35
C GLY A 47 -18.75 -7.70 6.45
N ILE A 48 -19.26 -7.97 7.66
CA ILE A 48 -18.44 -8.32 8.83
C ILE A 48 -17.57 -9.56 8.62
N ARG A 49 -17.96 -10.48 7.72
CA ARG A 49 -17.18 -11.72 7.48
C ARG A 49 -15.80 -11.43 6.88
N ALA A 50 -15.65 -10.31 6.19
CA ALA A 50 -14.39 -9.89 5.59
C ALA A 50 -13.23 -9.84 6.60
N TRP A 51 -13.53 -9.56 7.89
CA TRP A 51 -12.55 -9.62 8.98
C TRP A 51 -11.85 -10.97 9.08
N GLY A 52 -12.61 -12.06 9.13
CA GLY A 52 -12.06 -13.42 9.22
C GLY A 52 -11.58 -13.98 7.88
N GLU A 53 -11.76 -13.25 6.78
CA GLU A 53 -11.43 -13.66 5.42
C GLU A 53 -10.18 -12.96 4.87
N GLY A 54 -9.33 -12.45 5.76
CA GLY A 54 -8.02 -11.90 5.40
C GLY A 54 -7.77 -10.46 5.81
N TRP A 55 -8.82 -9.69 6.18
CA TRP A 55 -8.61 -8.33 6.67
C TRP A 55 -7.91 -8.29 8.02
N TRP A 56 -8.14 -9.27 8.89
CA TRP A 56 -7.44 -9.37 10.17
C TRP A 56 -5.92 -9.55 10.00
N GLU A 57 -5.50 -10.38 9.03
CA GLU A 57 -4.10 -10.67 8.75
C GLU A 57 -3.42 -9.62 7.86
N LEU A 58 -4.21 -8.78 7.17
CA LEU A 58 -3.69 -7.84 6.18
C LEU A 58 -2.69 -6.83 6.79
N PRO A 59 -2.96 -6.16 7.93
CA PRO A 59 -2.01 -5.23 8.53
C PRO A 59 -0.68 -5.87 8.90
N LEU A 60 -0.69 -7.12 9.39
CA LEU A 60 0.53 -7.87 9.72
C LEU A 60 1.34 -8.17 8.46
N ARG A 61 0.67 -8.64 7.40
CA ARG A 61 1.31 -8.95 6.12
C ARG A 61 1.94 -7.72 5.46
N VAL A 62 1.23 -6.60 5.48
CA VAL A 62 1.74 -5.32 4.95
C VAL A 62 2.88 -4.80 5.83
N GLY A 63 2.73 -4.88 7.16
CA GLY A 63 3.77 -4.53 8.12
C GLY A 63 5.09 -5.27 7.85
N ASP A 64 5.04 -6.60 7.70
CA ASP A 64 6.22 -7.41 7.38
C ASP A 64 6.81 -7.11 6.01
N GLN A 65 6.01 -6.70 5.03
CA GLN A 65 6.52 -6.25 3.72
C GLN A 65 7.35 -4.98 3.86
N ILE A 66 6.86 -4.01 4.63
CA ILE A 66 7.56 -2.74 4.89
C ILE A 66 8.76 -2.96 5.81
N GLY A 67 8.64 -3.81 6.83
CA GLY A 67 9.71 -4.16 7.76
C GLY A 67 10.98 -4.63 7.04
N ARG A 68 10.85 -5.41 5.96
CA ARG A 68 11.99 -5.85 5.14
C ARG A 68 12.73 -4.72 4.43
N ILE A 69 12.07 -3.60 4.14
CA ILE A 69 12.68 -2.43 3.50
C ILE A 69 13.46 -1.59 4.51
N VAL A 70 12.94 -1.47 5.74
CA VAL A 70 13.54 -0.65 6.80
C VAL A 70 14.44 -1.43 7.77
N GLY A 71 14.58 -2.75 7.58
CA GLY A 71 15.42 -3.61 8.41
C GLY A 71 14.79 -4.05 9.73
N GLY A 72 13.47 -3.99 9.85
CA GLY A 72 12.74 -4.46 11.03
C GLY A 72 12.67 -6.00 11.11
N PRO A 73 12.73 -6.59 12.32
CA PRO A 73 12.41 -8.01 12.53
C PRO A 73 11.01 -8.40 12.02
N ALA A 74 10.82 -9.70 11.73
CA ALA A 74 9.51 -10.22 11.41
C ALA A 74 8.52 -10.02 12.57
N GLY A 75 7.30 -9.58 12.27
CA GLY A 75 6.25 -9.32 13.25
C GLY A 75 6.46 -8.06 14.09
N SER A 76 7.45 -7.22 13.78
CA SER A 76 7.77 -6.02 14.58
C SER A 76 7.45 -4.69 13.87
N THR A 77 6.66 -4.72 12.78
CA THR A 77 6.26 -3.52 12.04
C THR A 77 4.75 -3.55 11.80
N VAL A 78 4.08 -2.41 12.02
CA VAL A 78 2.65 -2.22 11.77
C VAL A 78 2.43 -0.90 11.03
N MET A 79 1.38 -0.85 10.21
CA MET A 79 1.00 0.37 9.50
C MET A 79 0.15 1.28 10.40
N HIS A 80 0.39 2.59 10.29
CA HIS A 80 -0.46 3.64 10.87
C HIS A 80 -0.98 4.56 9.75
N GLN A 81 -2.03 5.36 10.00
CA GLN A 81 -2.66 6.21 8.98
C GLN A 81 -1.66 7.18 8.32
N ASN A 82 -0.77 7.78 9.12
CA ASN A 82 0.30 8.66 8.67
C ASN A 82 1.32 8.85 9.82
N VAL A 83 2.43 9.52 9.51
CA VAL A 83 3.55 9.78 10.44
C VAL A 83 3.11 10.61 11.65
N ALA A 84 2.32 11.67 11.43
CA ALA A 84 1.93 12.58 12.51
C ALA A 84 1.10 11.90 13.60
N ILE A 85 0.23 10.95 13.22
CA ILE A 85 -0.52 10.18 14.23
C ILE A 85 0.36 9.09 14.86
N ALA A 86 1.27 8.47 14.12
CA ALA A 86 2.16 7.44 14.67
C ALA A 86 3.10 8.01 15.76
N GLU A 87 3.63 9.21 15.55
CA GLU A 87 4.51 9.91 16.51
C GLU A 87 3.76 10.45 17.75
N ALA A 88 2.42 10.45 17.72
CA ALA A 88 1.60 10.94 18.83
C ALA A 88 1.29 9.86 19.88
N VAL A 89 1.78 8.63 19.69
CA VAL A 89 1.53 7.47 20.57
C VAL A 89 2.77 7.10 21.38
#